data_AF-A0A5N4B0D6-F1
#
_entry.id   AF-A0A5N4B0D6-F1
#
_cell.length_a   1.000
_cell.length_b   1.000
_cell.length_c   1.000
_cell.angle_alpha   90.00
_cell.angle_beta   90.00
_cell.angle_gamma   90.00
#
_symmetry.space_group_name_H-M   'P 1'
#
loop_
_entity.id
_entity.type
_entity.pdbx_description
1 polymer ?
#
loop_
_entity_poly.entity_id
_entity_poly.type
_entity_poly.pdbx_seq_one_letter_code
_entity_poly.pdbx_strand_id
1 'polypeptide(L)'
;MVPYKDNGHLTERQHNYNKCHSSTRMAVERAIGLLKGRMRRLLDNLPMTRGDLIPKYIVACCIIHNICLLRQDQFTPIAIDLHRVPEVVVPLPHNVQADDRNVAIACQKRNLTAEELPLQEEF
;
A
#
# COMPACT_ATOMS: atom_id res chain seq x y z
N MET A 1 -0.65 -8.75 1.51
CA MET A 1 -1.04 -9.66 2.62
C MET A 1 -2.54 -9.59 2.79
N VAL A 2 -3.17 -10.66 3.26
CA VAL A 2 -4.64 -10.77 3.35
C VAL A 2 -5.05 -10.64 4.82
N PRO A 3 -6.06 -9.83 5.18
CA PRO A 3 -6.60 -9.81 6.55
C PRO A 3 -7.41 -11.08 6.86
N TYR A 4 -7.64 -11.36 8.14
CA TYR A 4 -8.69 -12.31 8.54
C TYR A 4 -10.04 -11.63 8.34
N LYS A 5 -11.00 -12.34 7.72
CA LYS A 5 -12.38 -11.88 7.62
C LYS A 5 -13.01 -11.94 9.00
N ASP A 6 -13.58 -10.83 9.45
CA ASP A 6 -14.25 -10.78 10.74
C ASP A 6 -15.68 -11.31 10.61
N ASN A 7 -15.87 -12.54 11.10
CA ASN A 7 -17.17 -13.19 11.17
C ASN A 7 -17.67 -13.26 12.63
N GLY A 8 -17.11 -12.44 13.54
CA GLY A 8 -17.45 -12.43 14.96
C GLY A 8 -16.71 -13.48 15.80
N HIS A 9 -15.83 -14.29 15.19
CA HIS A 9 -15.12 -15.40 15.85
C HIS A 9 -13.61 -15.37 15.58
N LEU A 10 -13.01 -14.17 15.61
CA LEU A 10 -11.56 -14.03 15.49
C LEU A 10 -10.87 -14.38 16.81
N THR A 11 -9.80 -15.17 16.72
CA THR A 11 -8.91 -15.38 17.86
C THR A 11 -8.12 -14.10 18.17
N GLU A 12 -7.61 -13.97 19.40
CA GLU A 12 -6.80 -12.83 19.83
C GLU A 12 -5.61 -12.57 18.89
N ARG A 13 -4.91 -13.63 18.46
CA ARG A 13 -3.81 -13.53 17.48
C ARG A 13 -4.25 -12.99 16.13
N GLN A 14 -5.43 -13.40 15.65
CA GLN A 14 -5.99 -12.91 14.39
C GLN A 14 -6.40 -11.44 14.49
N HIS A 15 -6.95 -11.03 15.64
CA HIS A 15 -7.26 -9.63 15.92
C HIS A 15 -5.98 -8.78 15.98
N ASN A 16 -4.96 -9.25 16.71
CA ASN A 16 -3.64 -8.60 16.78
C ASN A 16 -3.02 -8.45 15.38
N TYR A 17 -3.05 -9.51 14.56
CA TYR A 17 -2.59 -9.44 13.18
C TYR A 17 -3.38 -8.39 12.37
N ASN A 18 -4.72 -8.40 12.41
CA ASN A 18 -5.54 -7.44 11.66
C ASN A 18 -5.27 -5.98 12.10
N LYS A 19 -5.08 -5.75 13.40
CA LYS A 19 -4.72 -4.43 13.96
C LYS A 19 -3.34 -3.97 13.48
N CYS A 20 -2.31 -4.82 13.62
CA CYS A 20 -0.96 -4.51 13.15
C CYS A 20 -0.95 -4.28 11.63
N HIS A 21 -1.58 -5.17 10.88
CA HIS A 21 -1.66 -5.09 9.42
C HIS A 21 -2.34 -3.80 8.95
N SER A 22 -3.49 -3.45 9.54
CA SER A 22 -4.20 -2.23 9.18
C SER A 22 -3.41 -0.97 9.55
N SER A 23 -2.78 -0.93 10.73
CA SER A 23 -1.90 0.16 11.16
C SER A 23 -0.71 0.36 10.21
N THR A 24 0.01 -0.72 9.87
CA THR A 24 1.11 -0.66 8.89
C THR A 24 0.61 -0.19 7.52
N ARG A 25 -0.53 -0.72 7.06
CA ARG A 25 -1.13 -0.33 5.77
C ARG A 25 -1.46 1.17 5.75
N MET A 26 -2.07 1.69 6.81
CA MET A 26 -2.39 3.11 6.93
C MET A 26 -1.14 4.00 6.84
N ALA A 27 -0.05 3.62 7.52
CA ALA A 27 1.20 4.37 7.45
C ALA A 27 1.77 4.39 6.02
N VAL A 28 1.79 3.24 5.34
CA VAL A 28 2.27 3.11 3.95
C VAL A 28 1.38 3.89 2.97
N GLU A 29 0.06 3.76 3.07
CA GLU A 29 -0.88 4.48 2.21
C GLU A 29 -0.76 5.99 2.38
N ARG A 30 -0.63 6.48 3.61
CA ARG A 30 -0.38 7.90 3.89
C ARG A 30 0.94 8.38 3.27
N ALA A 31 2.03 7.63 3.43
CA ALA A 31 3.32 7.98 2.86
C ALA A 31 3.28 8.05 1.32
N ILE A 32 2.65 7.06 0.67
CA ILE A 32 2.47 7.04 -0.79
C ILE A 32 1.58 8.19 -1.24
N GLY A 33 0.50 8.49 -0.52
CA GLY A 33 -0.38 9.62 -0.80
C GLY A 33 0.36 10.96 -0.77
N LEU A 34 1.17 11.18 0.26
CA LEU A 34 2.00 12.39 0.39
C LEU A 34 3.07 12.48 -0.71
N LEU A 35 3.74 11.36 -1.03
CA LEU A 35 4.72 11.31 -2.11
C LEU A 35 4.08 11.70 -3.45
N LYS A 36 2.94 11.09 -3.80
CA LYS A 36 2.21 11.37 -5.04
C LYS A 36 1.67 12.79 -5.09
N GLY A 37 1.15 13.30 -3.97
CA GLY A 37 0.67 14.68 -3.88
C GLY A 37 1.79 15.70 -4.14
N ARG A 38 2.97 15.47 -3.55
CA ARG A 38 4.14 16.34 -3.71
C ARG A 38 4.75 16.22 -5.11
N MET A 39 4.88 14.99 -5.60
CA MET A 39 5.46 14.66 -6.90
C MET A 39 4.36 14.36 -7.92
N ARG A 40 3.61 15.39 -8.34
CA ARG A 40 2.45 15.23 -9.24
C ARG A 40 2.73 14.44 -10.53
N ARG A 41 3.98 14.41 -11.00
CA ARG A 41 4.38 13.58 -12.16
C ARG A 41 4.21 12.08 -11.94
N LEU A 42 4.07 11.61 -10.70
CA LEU A 42 3.72 10.23 -10.37
C LEU A 42 2.20 9.95 -10.44
N LEU A 43 1.36 10.98 -10.56
CA LEU A 43 -0.10 10.85 -10.70
C LEU A 43 -0.53 10.75 -12.16
N ASP A 44 0.23 11.34 -13.08
CA ASP A 44 -0.04 11.35 -14.51
C ASP A 44 0.97 10.47 -15.30
N ASN A 45 0.82 10.44 -16.62
CA ASN A 45 1.80 9.84 -17.52
C ASN A 45 3.16 10.53 -17.35
N LEU A 46 4.15 9.78 -16.85
CA LEU A 46 5.54 10.19 -16.87
C LEU A 46 6.00 10.21 -18.34
N PRO A 47 6.37 11.37 -18.92
CA PRO A 47 6.78 11.46 -20.32
C PRO A 47 8.21 10.93 -20.49
N MET A 48 8.41 9.64 -20.22
CA MET A 48 9.68 8.96 -20.32
C MET A 48 9.50 7.67 -21.12
N THR A 49 10.17 7.61 -22.27
CA THR A 49 10.13 6.45 -23.18
C THR A 49 11.02 5.30 -22.71
N ARG A 50 12.01 5.60 -21.86
CA ARG A 50 12.95 4.63 -21.30
C ARG A 50 12.39 3.95 -20.05
N GLY A 51 11.70 2.82 -20.26
CA GLY A 51 11.12 2.02 -19.18
C GLY A 51 12.13 1.57 -18.12
N ASP A 52 13.39 1.33 -18.52
CA ASP A 52 14.49 0.92 -17.65
C ASP A 52 14.88 2.00 -16.62
N LEU A 53 14.56 3.27 -16.90
CA LEU A 53 14.84 4.39 -16.00
C LEU A 53 13.67 4.72 -15.07
N ILE A 54 12.46 4.20 -15.33
CA ILE A 54 11.27 4.51 -14.52
C ILE A 54 11.49 4.13 -13.04
N PRO A 55 12.04 2.95 -12.70
CA PRO A 55 12.31 2.61 -11.31
C PRO A 55 13.30 3.59 -10.66
N LYS A 56 14.34 4.02 -11.39
CA LYS A 56 15.34 5.00 -10.89
C LYS A 56 14.70 6.36 -10.61
N TYR A 57 13.78 6.79 -11.49
CA TYR A 57 13.00 8.02 -11.29
C TYR A 57 12.14 7.94 -10.02
N ILE A 58 11.41 6.84 -9.83
CA ILE A 58 10.58 6.64 -8.63
C ILE A 58 11.43 6.66 -7.36
N VAL A 59 12.58 5.99 -7.37
CA VAL A 59 13.52 6.00 -6.23
C VAL A 59 14.03 7.42 -5.94
N ALA A 60 14.38 8.19 -6.97
CA ALA A 60 14.78 9.59 -6.80
C ALA A 60 13.67 10.44 -6.17
N CYS A 61 12.40 10.25 -6.58
CA CYS A 61 11.26 10.90 -5.93
C CYS A 61 11.15 10.55 -4.44
N CYS A 62 11.33 9.26 -4.07
CA CYS A 62 11.34 8.83 -2.66
C CYS A 62 12.48 9.48 -1.87
N ILE A 63 13.68 9.56 -2.42
CA ILE A 63 14.83 10.20 -1.77
C ILE A 63 14.56 11.68 -1.52
N ILE A 64 14.08 12.40 -2.54
CA ILE A 64 13.75 13.83 -2.41
C ILE A 64 12.64 14.03 -1.38
N HIS A 65 11.60 13.19 -1.40
CA HIS A 65 10.53 13.24 -0.41
C HIS A 65 11.05 13.07 1.02
N ASN A 66 11.94 12.10 1.25
CA ASN A 66 12.56 11.89 2.56
C ASN A 66 13.41 13.08 3.00
N ILE A 67 14.15 13.71 2.07
CA ILE A 67 14.89 14.94 2.36
C ILE A 67 13.92 16.06 2.80
N CYS A 68 12.80 16.25 2.11
CA CYS A 68 11.79 17.22 2.50
C CYS A 68 11.23 16.93 3.91
N LEU A 69 10.93 15.67 4.22
CA LEU A 69 10.47 15.27 5.57
C LEU A 69 11.51 15.59 6.65
N LEU A 70 12.79 15.27 6.41
CA LEU A 70 13.89 15.55 7.35
C LEU A 70 14.10 17.06 7.56
N ARG A 71 13.82 17.87 6.53
CA ARG A 71 13.89 19.33 6.61
C ARG A 71 12.62 19.97 7.18
N GLN A 72 11.65 19.17 7.62
CA GLN A 72 10.33 19.63 8.09
C GLN A 72 9.65 20.57 7.08
N ASP A 73 9.89 20.32 5.79
CA ASP A 73 9.33 21.12 4.72
C ASP A 73 7.81 20.89 4.65
N GLN A 74 7.06 21.95 4.96
CA GLN A 74 5.61 21.89 5.07
C GLN A 74 5.01 21.71 3.68
N PHE A 75 4.33 20.58 3.49
CA PHE A 75 3.58 20.31 2.29
C PHE A 75 2.18 19.90 2.65
N THR A 76 1.24 20.80 2.38
CA THR A 76 -0.19 20.53 2.44
C THR A 76 -0.60 20.02 1.07
N PRO A 77 -0.86 18.71 0.90
CA PRO A 77 -1.49 18.26 -0.33
C PRO A 77 -2.83 18.96 -0.46
N ILE A 78 -3.02 19.71 -1.55
CA ILE A 78 -4.36 20.04 -2.01
C ILE A 78 -5.06 18.68 -2.13
N ALA A 79 -6.29 18.55 -1.62
CA ALA A 79 -7.07 17.33 -1.75
C ALA A 79 -7.27 17.03 -3.24
N ILE A 80 -6.33 16.30 -3.83
CA ILE A 80 -6.46 15.71 -5.15
C ILE A 80 -7.25 14.46 -4.88
N ASP A 81 -8.49 14.45 -5.34
CA ASP A 81 -9.29 13.25 -5.36
C ASP A 81 -8.54 12.19 -6.19
N LEU A 82 -7.84 11.27 -5.51
CA LEU A 82 -7.13 10.17 -6.16
C LEU A 82 -8.11 9.21 -6.87
N HIS A 83 -9.44 9.34 -6.66
CA HIS A 83 -10.44 8.64 -7.46
C HIS A 83 -10.70 9.29 -8.82
N ARG A 84 -10.16 10.48 -9.10
CA ARG A 84 -10.32 11.15 -10.40
C ARG A 84 -9.20 10.84 -11.40
N VAL A 85 -8.61 9.65 -11.33
CA VAL A 85 -8.06 9.05 -12.55
C VAL A 85 -9.30 8.57 -13.31
N PRO A 86 -9.63 9.07 -14.52
CA PRO A 86 -10.67 8.45 -15.30
C PRO A 86 -10.27 6.99 -15.39
N GLU A 87 -11.12 6.11 -14.87
CA GLU A 87 -10.93 4.68 -14.95
C GLU A 87 -10.79 4.39 -16.45
N VAL A 88 -9.55 4.25 -16.92
CA VAL A 88 -9.32 3.63 -18.20
C VAL A 88 -9.79 2.23 -17.92
N VAL A 89 -11.03 1.94 -18.31
CA VAL A 89 -11.59 0.60 -18.37
C VAL A 89 -10.76 -0.12 -19.44
N VAL A 90 -9.53 -0.46 -19.09
CA VAL A 90 -8.85 -1.59 -19.70
C VAL A 90 -9.80 -2.73 -19.37
N PRO A 91 -10.37 -3.44 -20.36
CA PRO A 91 -11.17 -4.61 -20.08
C PRO A 91 -10.31 -5.51 -19.21
N LEU A 92 -10.62 -5.54 -17.90
CA LEU A 92 -10.11 -6.56 -17.02
C LEU A 92 -10.48 -7.85 -17.74
N PRO A 93 -9.52 -8.74 -18.05
CA PRO A 93 -9.86 -10.03 -18.62
C PRO A 93 -10.92 -10.60 -17.69
N HIS A 94 -12.15 -10.69 -18.21
CA HIS A 94 -13.27 -11.24 -17.48
C HIS A 94 -12.83 -12.67 -17.23
N ASN A 95 -12.58 -12.97 -15.95
CA ASN A 95 -11.94 -14.19 -15.45
C ASN A 95 -10.42 -14.09 -15.13
N VAL A 96 -10.02 -13.14 -14.27
CA VAL A 96 -8.95 -13.47 -13.29
C VAL A 96 -9.59 -14.40 -12.27
N GLN A 97 -9.74 -15.68 -12.62
CA GLN A 97 -9.89 -16.72 -11.61
C GLN A 97 -8.67 -16.56 -10.71
N ALA A 98 -8.89 -16.06 -9.49
CA ALA A 98 -7.86 -16.07 -8.48
C ALA A 98 -7.46 -17.53 -8.34
N ASP A 99 -6.29 -17.90 -8.87
CA ASP A 99 -5.75 -19.24 -8.74
C ASP A 99 -5.83 -19.63 -7.27
N ASP A 100 -6.64 -20.64 -6.95
CA ASP A 100 -6.90 -21.08 -5.58
C ASP A 100 -5.58 -21.35 -4.83
N ARG A 101 -4.54 -21.73 -5.58
CA ARG A 101 -3.18 -21.89 -5.07
C ARG A 101 -2.59 -20.58 -4.57
N ASN A 102 -2.75 -19.48 -5.29
CA ASN A 102 -2.25 -18.17 -4.88
C ASN A 102 -2.98 -17.65 -3.65
N VAL A 103 -4.28 -17.90 -3.55
CA VAL A 103 -5.09 -17.59 -2.36
C VAL A 103 -4.60 -18.40 -1.16
N ALA A 104 -4.38 -19.71 -1.34
CA ALA A 104 -3.88 -20.59 -0.29
C ALA A 104 -2.49 -20.17 0.21
N ILE A 105 -1.56 -19.84 -0.70
CA ILE A 105 -0.21 -19.35 -0.35
C ILE A 105 -0.31 -18.04 0.45
N ALA A 106 -1.18 -17.11 0.04
CA ALA A 106 -1.36 -15.85 0.75
C ALA A 106 -1.93 -16.06 2.16
N CYS A 107 -2.89 -16.97 2.32
CA CYS A 107 -3.45 -17.36 3.62
C CYS A 107 -2.40 -18.06 4.51
N GLN A 108 -1.57 -18.93 3.94
CA GLN A 108 -0.50 -19.60 4.68
C GLN A 108 0.54 -18.59 5.20
N LYS A 109 1.01 -17.68 4.34
CA LYS A 109 1.94 -16.60 4.73
C LYS A 109 1.37 -15.74 5.85
N ARG A 110 0.09 -15.35 5.74
CA ARG A 110 -0.61 -14.61 6.79
C ARG A 110 -0.59 -15.37 8.13
N ASN A 111 -0.93 -16.65 8.11
CA ASN A 111 -1.01 -17.46 9.33
C ASN A 111 0.36 -17.54 10.03
N LEU A 112 1.43 -17.79 9.28
CA LEU A 112 2.80 -17.77 9.83
C LEU A 112 3.14 -16.41 10.46
N THR A 113 2.84 -15.31 9.78
CA THR A 113 3.06 -13.96 10.33
C THR A 113 2.24 -13.71 11.60
N ALA A 114 0.99 -14.19 11.67
CA ALA A 114 0.16 -14.07 12.87
C ALA A 114 0.66 -14.91 14.04
N GLU A 115 1.38 -16.00 13.78
CA GLU A 115 2.04 -16.84 14.78
C GLU A 115 3.34 -16.19 15.31
N GLU A 116 4.09 -15.52 14.44
CA GLU A 116 5.35 -14.87 14.80
C GLU A 116 5.17 -13.49 15.47
N LEU A 117 4.05 -12.81 15.21
CA LEU A 117 3.78 -11.49 15.78
C LEU A 117 3.65 -11.56 17.32
N PRO A 118 4.38 -10.70 18.06
CA PRO A 118 4.18 -10.57 19.49
C PRO A 118 2.76 -10.06 19.77
N LEU A 119 2.13 -10.59 20.82
CA LEU A 119 0.87 -10.03 21.31
C LEU A 119 1.15 -8.63 21.85
N GLN A 120 0.44 -7.63 21.32
CA GLN A 120 0.51 -6.29 21.88
C GLN A 120 -0.25 -6.30 23.21
N GLU A 121 0.46 -6.11 24.34
CA GLU A 121 -0.20 -5.88 25.63
C GLU A 121 -1.11 -4.65 25.51
N GLU A 122 -2.33 -4.74 26.05
CA GLU A 122 -3.25 -3.62 26.09
C GLU A 122 -2.63 -2.49 26.93
N PHE A 123 -2.36 -1.34 26.31
CA PHE A 123 -1.99 -0.09 26.98
C PHE A 123 -3.23 0.79 27.11
#